data_AF-A0A328RR82-F1
#
_entry.id   AF-A0A328RR82-F1
#
_cell.length_a   1.000
_cell.length_b   1.000
_cell.length_c   1.000
_cell.angle_alpha   90.00
_cell.angle_beta   90.00
_cell.angle_gamma   90.00
#
_symmetry.space_group_name_H-M   'P 1'
#
loop_
_entity.id
_entity.type
_entity.pdbx_description
1 polymer ?
#
loop_
_entity_poly.entity_id
_entity_poly.type
_entity_poly.pdbx_seq_one_letter_code
_entity_poly.pdbx_strand_id
1 'polypeptide(L)'
;VADSENDEYVINLNNGTYQITSNVNLNNGTYTPKITINANQQTLTADSTNRILYFRTGCDITINDATISHRIINYNKMTLNNVVLNAQFSNNAVDSELEITNSTLNTTIGNSGKLTIDDKTTATENFKISASQGCTLSTNNQNITDTLKANNCYVGETRIENATITQISTSIQNLGNTVIVNSTLAAIYNYGNLTLINCSIVKGSLTYGSYNYGNMTIKDSTIDFKFENRNVGRITSINTTWKAQLTQQGFLEFINSTATVSLQNRGNMIFNNSTYYQINNPANANMTLTNTVLSNLKDNTNYINNNGVLTITDDVVFCDGFRIEGGGIINYSDMEVLKYYLRDYNGTYTIENTTFSGVMKKNWGNLTYINVTLNTRLDNHGNLILHNVTLNGEMYNYGNLTICDDVIIGENF
;
A
#
# COMPACT_ATOMS: atom_id res chain seq x y z
N VAL A 1 -7.17 17.17 43.55
CA VAL A 1 -7.31 16.23 44.69
C VAL A 1 -7.39 14.85 44.06
N ALA A 2 -6.55 13.90 44.47
CA ALA A 2 -6.69 12.51 44.04
C ALA A 2 -7.93 11.96 44.73
N ASP A 3 -9.04 12.03 44.03
CA ASP A 3 -10.30 11.43 44.45
C ASP A 3 -10.38 10.07 43.77
N SER A 4 -10.32 9.01 44.58
CA SER A 4 -10.45 7.63 44.12
C SER A 4 -11.88 7.26 43.69
N GLU A 5 -12.84 8.20 43.79
CA GLU A 5 -14.26 7.97 43.52
C GLU A 5 -14.85 8.85 42.41
N ASN A 6 -14.16 9.90 41.92
CA ASN A 6 -14.72 10.81 40.92
C ASN A 6 -14.28 10.47 39.49
N ASP A 7 -15.12 9.69 38.81
CA ASP A 7 -15.01 9.35 37.38
C ASP A 7 -15.16 10.59 36.48
N GLU A 8 -15.52 11.76 37.03
CA GLU A 8 -15.77 12.99 36.29
C GLU A 8 -15.23 14.24 37.00
N TYR A 9 -14.47 15.06 36.27
CA TYR A 9 -14.00 16.38 36.69
C TYR A 9 -14.68 17.45 35.83
N VAL A 10 -15.38 18.39 36.46
CA VAL A 10 -15.99 19.54 35.78
C VAL A 10 -15.22 20.81 36.12
N ILE A 11 -14.62 21.43 35.11
CA ILE A 11 -13.85 22.67 35.19
C ILE A 11 -14.68 23.79 34.57
N ASN A 12 -15.10 24.76 35.39
CA ASN A 12 -15.82 25.94 34.92
C ASN A 12 -14.86 27.14 34.88
N LEU A 13 -14.64 27.70 33.69
CA LEU A 13 -13.77 28.86 33.53
C LEU A 13 -14.51 30.15 33.88
N ASN A 14 -13.87 31.00 34.68
CA ASN A 14 -14.33 32.36 34.92
C ASN A 14 -13.91 33.26 33.77
N ASN A 15 -14.42 34.49 33.73
CA ASN A 15 -13.91 35.46 32.76
C ASN A 15 -12.43 35.75 33.02
N GLY A 16 -11.58 35.61 32.00
CA GLY A 16 -10.14 35.80 32.15
C GLY A 16 -9.30 35.39 30.96
N THR A 17 -7.99 35.56 31.09
CA THR A 17 -7.02 35.16 30.07
C THR A 17 -6.51 33.76 30.36
N TYR A 18 -6.79 32.83 29.44
CA TYR A 18 -6.30 31.46 29.50
C TYR A 18 -5.23 31.27 28.43
N GLN A 19 -3.96 31.33 28.84
CA GLN A 19 -2.81 31.24 27.96
C GLN A 19 -1.84 30.17 28.46
N ILE A 20 -1.49 29.20 27.60
CA ILE A 20 -0.36 28.31 27.87
C ILE A 20 0.95 29.02 27.50
N THR A 21 1.93 28.98 28.41
CA THR A 21 3.27 29.58 28.23
C THR A 21 4.37 28.54 27.96
N SER A 22 4.00 27.26 28.00
CA SER A 22 4.86 26.12 27.73
C SER A 22 4.05 25.00 27.08
N ASN A 23 4.73 24.00 26.53
CA ASN A 23 4.03 22.78 26.11
C ASN A 23 3.50 22.07 27.35
N VAL A 24 2.21 21.77 27.34
CA VAL A 24 1.55 21.11 28.47
C VAL A 24 1.27 19.66 28.07
N ASN A 25 1.81 18.72 28.83
CA ASN A 25 1.49 17.31 28.67
C ASN A 25 0.55 16.88 29.78
N LEU A 26 -0.70 16.58 29.42
CA LEU A 26 -1.66 15.93 30.30
C LEU A 26 -1.53 14.42 30.06
N ASN A 27 -0.74 13.78 30.92
CA ASN A 27 -0.48 12.34 30.90
C ASN A 27 -1.49 11.61 31.78
N ASN A 28 -1.65 10.31 31.54
CA ASN A 28 -2.47 9.47 32.41
C ASN A 28 -1.88 9.40 33.83
N GLY A 29 -2.76 9.40 34.83
CA GLY A 29 -2.47 8.73 36.09
C GLY A 29 -2.84 7.24 35.98
N THR A 30 -2.92 6.55 37.11
CA THR A 30 -3.53 5.21 37.19
C THR A 30 -5.02 5.17 36.90
N TYR A 31 -5.66 6.34 36.76
CA TYR A 31 -7.09 6.53 36.63
C TYR A 31 -7.43 7.21 35.30
N THR A 32 -8.59 6.87 34.73
CA THR A 32 -9.06 7.30 33.42
C THR A 32 -10.31 8.20 33.53
N PRO A 33 -10.18 9.44 34.06
CA PRO A 33 -11.33 10.28 34.34
C PRO A 33 -11.95 10.88 33.08
N LYS A 34 -13.24 11.18 33.16
CA LYS A 34 -13.91 12.13 32.26
C LYS A 34 -13.60 13.54 32.71
N ILE A 35 -13.20 14.43 31.81
CA ILE A 35 -12.91 15.83 32.12
C ILE A 35 -13.76 16.71 31.22
N THR A 36 -14.66 17.47 31.83
CA THR A 36 -15.51 18.45 31.15
C THR A 36 -14.98 19.85 31.46
N ILE A 37 -14.56 20.58 30.42
CA ILE A 37 -14.12 21.98 30.49
C ILE A 37 -15.24 22.84 29.93
N ASN A 38 -15.97 23.54 30.80
CA ASN A 38 -16.93 24.57 30.41
C ASN A 38 -16.16 25.89 30.28
N ALA A 39 -15.80 26.25 29.06
CA ALA A 39 -15.00 27.42 28.80
C ALA A 39 -15.78 28.73 28.87
N ASN A 40 -17.12 28.71 28.93
CA ASN A 40 -17.95 29.91 29.15
C ASN A 40 -17.60 31.07 28.19
N GLN A 41 -17.48 30.76 26.90
CA GLN A 41 -17.12 31.68 25.80
C GLN A 41 -15.71 32.28 25.90
N GLN A 42 -14.83 31.71 26.74
CA GLN A 42 -13.46 32.16 26.87
C GLN A 42 -12.59 31.69 25.70
N THR A 43 -11.50 32.43 25.46
CA THR A 43 -10.50 32.06 24.45
C THR A 43 -9.33 31.34 25.11
N LEU A 44 -9.01 30.15 24.62
CA LEU A 44 -7.86 29.35 25.02
C LEU A 44 -6.70 29.62 24.05
N THR A 45 -5.66 30.31 24.52
CA THR A 45 -4.54 30.80 23.71
C THR A 45 -3.20 30.20 24.11
N ALA A 46 -2.17 30.49 23.33
CA ALA A 46 -0.78 30.25 23.67
C ALA A 46 0.04 31.52 23.46
N ASP A 47 1.16 31.65 24.18
CA ASP A 47 2.13 32.74 23.98
C ASP A 47 2.93 32.59 22.67
N SER A 48 2.88 31.41 22.06
CA SER A 48 3.53 31.08 20.80
C SER A 48 2.70 30.07 20.00
N THR A 49 2.68 30.22 18.67
CA THR A 49 1.98 29.33 17.74
C THR A 49 2.51 27.89 17.74
N ASN A 50 3.70 27.66 18.28
CA ASN A 50 4.32 26.34 18.40
C ASN A 50 3.98 25.61 19.70
N ARG A 51 3.27 26.24 20.64
CA ARG A 51 2.87 25.57 21.88
C ARG A 51 1.76 24.57 21.62
N ILE A 52 1.89 23.42 22.28
CA ILE A 52 0.96 22.30 22.13
C ILE A 52 0.45 21.88 23.50
N LEU A 53 -0.86 21.70 23.59
CA LEU A 53 -1.52 20.98 24.66
C LEU A 53 -1.71 19.52 24.22
N TYR A 54 -1.08 18.60 24.92
CA TYR A 54 -1.18 17.18 24.65
C TYR A 54 -2.12 16.49 25.63
N PHE A 55 -3.06 15.72 25.13
CA PHE A 55 -3.87 14.77 25.88
C PHE A 55 -3.40 13.35 25.56
N ARG A 56 -2.35 12.87 26.27
CA ARG A 56 -1.52 11.75 25.82
C ARG A 56 -2.03 10.35 26.14
N THR A 57 -2.97 10.15 27.08
CA THR A 57 -3.70 8.87 27.29
C THR A 57 -4.66 8.95 28.49
N GLY A 58 -5.74 8.17 28.46
CA GLY A 58 -6.55 7.78 29.61
C GLY A 58 -7.79 8.61 29.93
N CYS A 59 -7.91 9.86 29.48
CA CYS A 59 -9.06 10.70 29.83
C CYS A 59 -9.99 10.91 28.63
N ASP A 60 -11.29 10.87 28.90
CA ASP A 60 -12.31 11.35 27.97
C ASP A 60 -12.47 12.85 28.20
N ILE A 61 -12.20 13.67 27.18
CA ILE A 61 -12.23 15.13 27.33
C ILE A 61 -13.48 15.68 26.65
N THR A 62 -14.19 16.58 27.30
CA THR A 62 -15.23 17.42 26.69
C THR A 62 -14.84 18.88 26.85
N ILE A 63 -14.85 19.66 25.78
CA ILE A 63 -14.65 21.10 25.82
C ILE A 63 -15.89 21.78 25.26
N ASN A 64 -16.54 22.61 26.09
CA ASN A 64 -17.74 23.35 25.75
C ASN A 64 -17.44 24.85 25.62
N ASP A 65 -18.11 25.52 24.69
CA ASP A 65 -18.21 26.99 24.62
C ASP A 65 -16.86 27.71 24.58
N ALA A 66 -15.91 27.25 23.75
CA ALA A 66 -14.54 27.77 23.72
C ALA A 66 -14.16 28.37 22.37
N THR A 67 -13.30 29.40 22.35
CA THR A 67 -12.48 29.69 21.17
C THR A 67 -11.08 29.12 21.37
N ILE A 68 -10.68 28.16 20.56
CA ILE A 68 -9.38 27.48 20.66
C ILE A 68 -8.43 28.05 19.59
N SER A 69 -7.41 28.77 20.05
CA SER A 69 -6.42 29.44 19.21
C SER A 69 -4.98 28.95 19.46
N HIS A 70 -4.82 27.75 20.01
CA HIS A 70 -3.54 27.07 20.17
C HIS A 70 -3.65 25.60 19.74
N ARG A 71 -2.50 24.93 19.56
CA ARG A 71 -2.48 23.57 19.02
C ARG A 71 -2.86 22.55 20.09
N ILE A 72 -3.72 21.61 19.73
CA ILE A 72 -4.11 20.48 20.58
C ILE A 72 -3.77 19.17 19.88
N ILE A 73 -3.21 18.23 20.63
CA ILE A 73 -3.02 16.85 20.18
C ILE A 73 -3.76 15.90 21.12
N ASN A 74 -4.81 15.28 20.60
CA ASN A 74 -5.61 14.25 21.24
C ASN A 74 -5.08 12.85 20.90
N TYR A 75 -4.98 11.97 21.91
CA TYR A 75 -4.67 10.55 21.74
C TYR A 75 -5.81 9.63 22.25
N ASN A 76 -6.96 10.16 22.71
CA ASN A 76 -8.07 9.35 23.27
C ASN A 76 -9.43 9.79 22.70
N LYS A 77 -10.50 9.72 23.49
CA LYS A 77 -11.80 10.29 23.17
C LYS A 77 -11.86 11.76 23.57
N MET A 78 -12.24 12.62 22.62
CA MET A 78 -12.50 14.03 22.86
C MET A 78 -13.80 14.46 22.19
N THR A 79 -14.58 15.27 22.89
CA THR A 79 -15.76 15.95 22.37
C THR A 79 -15.51 17.46 22.40
N LEU A 80 -15.70 18.12 21.27
CA LEU A 80 -15.73 19.58 21.14
C LEU A 80 -17.17 19.99 20.87
N ASN A 81 -17.76 20.83 21.72
CA ASN A 81 -19.15 21.25 21.59
C ASN A 81 -19.26 22.77 21.70
N ASN A 82 -19.88 23.39 20.71
CA ASN A 82 -19.96 24.85 20.61
C ASN A 82 -18.59 25.55 20.66
N VAL A 83 -17.62 25.03 19.89
CA VAL A 83 -16.24 25.50 19.87
C VAL A 83 -15.92 26.23 18.56
N VAL A 84 -15.11 27.29 18.61
CA VAL A 84 -14.45 27.88 17.45
C VAL A 84 -13.00 27.41 17.40
N LEU A 85 -12.64 26.62 16.39
CA LEU A 85 -11.31 26.03 16.25
C LEU A 85 -10.47 26.79 15.21
N ASN A 86 -9.54 27.63 15.68
CA ASN A 86 -8.69 28.51 14.87
C ASN A 86 -7.24 28.02 14.70
N ALA A 87 -6.83 27.00 15.44
CA ALA A 87 -5.47 26.48 15.42
C ALA A 87 -5.42 24.98 15.16
N GLN A 88 -4.32 24.52 14.55
CA GLN A 88 -4.15 23.12 14.15
C GLN A 88 -4.50 22.16 15.28
N PHE A 89 -5.35 21.19 14.97
CA PHE A 89 -5.76 20.14 15.89
C PHE A 89 -5.31 18.78 15.33
N SER A 90 -4.84 17.88 16.19
CA SER A 90 -4.51 16.51 15.79
C SER A 90 -5.24 15.48 16.63
N ASN A 91 -6.07 14.66 16.01
CA ASN A 91 -6.59 13.39 16.55
C ASN A 91 -5.60 12.28 16.16
N ASN A 92 -4.63 11.99 17.02
CA ASN A 92 -3.32 11.49 16.60
C ASN A 92 -3.10 9.98 16.74
N ALA A 93 -4.02 9.23 17.36
CA ALA A 93 -3.92 7.78 17.50
C ALA A 93 -4.93 7.06 16.59
N VAL A 94 -4.69 5.80 16.24
CA VAL A 94 -5.62 5.02 15.39
C VAL A 94 -6.93 4.71 16.12
N ASP A 95 -6.86 4.61 17.43
CA ASP A 95 -7.96 4.35 18.37
C ASP A 95 -8.54 5.63 19.00
N SER A 96 -8.00 6.82 18.68
CA SER A 96 -8.53 8.07 19.22
C SER A 96 -9.83 8.48 18.53
N GLU A 97 -10.79 8.97 19.30
CA GLU A 97 -12.08 9.48 18.82
C GLU A 97 -12.16 10.99 19.02
N LEU A 98 -12.54 11.73 17.98
CA LEU A 98 -12.86 13.15 18.04
C LEU A 98 -14.29 13.35 17.56
N GLU A 99 -15.15 13.82 18.44
CA GLU A 99 -16.52 14.23 18.14
C GLU A 99 -16.59 15.75 18.18
N ILE A 100 -17.15 16.36 17.13
CA ILE A 100 -17.30 17.81 17.01
C ILE A 100 -18.77 18.11 16.75
N THR A 101 -19.34 18.93 17.62
CA THR A 101 -20.76 19.30 17.58
C THR A 101 -20.94 20.81 17.67
N ASN A 102 -21.92 21.33 16.92
CA ASN A 102 -22.33 22.74 16.95
C ASN A 102 -21.15 23.74 16.88
N SER A 103 -20.09 23.42 16.14
CA SER A 103 -18.81 24.16 16.23
C SER A 103 -18.52 24.95 14.95
N THR A 104 -17.47 25.77 14.96
CA THR A 104 -16.92 26.45 13.77
C THR A 104 -15.47 26.00 13.55
N LEU A 105 -15.18 25.46 12.38
CA LEU A 105 -13.88 24.90 12.00
C LEU A 105 -13.17 25.83 11.03
N ASN A 106 -12.05 26.43 11.45
CA ASN A 106 -11.31 27.43 10.69
C ASN A 106 -9.82 27.05 10.53
N THR A 107 -9.52 25.76 10.51
CA THR A 107 -8.14 25.28 10.53
C THR A 107 -8.01 23.84 10.02
N THR A 108 -6.78 23.31 10.04
CA THR A 108 -6.53 21.92 9.68
C THR A 108 -6.71 20.98 10.87
N ILE A 109 -7.46 19.90 10.66
CA ILE A 109 -7.52 18.75 11.57
C ILE A 109 -6.67 17.62 10.99
N GLY A 110 -5.59 17.26 11.66
CA GLY A 110 -4.90 16.00 11.44
C GLY A 110 -5.69 14.85 12.06
N ASN A 111 -6.05 13.83 11.29
CA ASN A 111 -6.85 12.71 11.77
C ASN A 111 -6.17 11.37 11.46
N SER A 112 -5.87 10.63 12.52
CA SER A 112 -5.38 9.25 12.49
C SER A 112 -6.41 8.25 12.99
N GLY A 113 -7.43 8.71 13.73
CA GLY A 113 -8.46 7.87 14.32
C GLY A 113 -9.85 8.15 13.76
N LYS A 114 -10.87 8.09 14.61
CA LYS A 114 -12.26 8.35 14.26
C LYS A 114 -12.61 9.83 14.46
N LEU A 115 -13.12 10.47 13.41
CA LEU A 115 -13.63 11.85 13.45
C LEU A 115 -15.13 11.85 13.12
N THR A 116 -15.94 12.43 14.00
CA THR A 116 -17.38 12.63 13.77
C THR A 116 -17.67 14.12 13.83
N ILE A 117 -18.34 14.65 12.81
CA ILE A 117 -18.74 16.07 12.75
C ILE A 117 -20.25 16.13 12.47
N ASP A 118 -21.00 16.79 13.37
CA ASP A 118 -22.46 16.91 13.24
C ASP A 118 -22.92 17.85 12.13
N ASP A 119 -24.22 17.89 11.91
CA ASP A 119 -24.91 18.72 10.91
C ASP A 119 -24.99 20.20 11.28
N LYS A 120 -24.74 20.56 12.55
CA LYS A 120 -24.78 21.96 13.04
C LYS A 120 -23.43 22.65 12.97
N THR A 121 -22.34 21.91 12.83
CA THR A 121 -21.00 22.46 12.70
C THR A 121 -20.83 23.22 11.38
N THR A 122 -19.99 24.24 11.34
CA THR A 122 -19.66 24.99 10.11
C THR A 122 -18.17 24.94 9.86
N ALA A 123 -17.78 24.87 8.59
CA ALA A 123 -16.41 24.98 8.11
C ALA A 123 -16.25 26.29 7.33
N THR A 124 -15.10 26.93 7.53
CA THR A 124 -14.64 28.04 6.70
C THR A 124 -13.79 27.51 5.55
N GLU A 125 -13.41 28.39 4.62
CA GLU A 125 -12.45 28.09 3.54
C GLU A 125 -11.08 27.60 4.03
N ASN A 126 -10.71 27.88 5.28
CA ASN A 126 -9.45 27.44 5.87
C ASN A 126 -9.52 26.01 6.42
N PHE A 127 -10.71 25.43 6.50
CA PHE A 127 -10.89 24.09 7.02
C PHE A 127 -10.31 23.03 6.07
N LYS A 128 -9.45 22.17 6.62
CA LYS A 128 -8.82 21.06 5.89
C LYS A 128 -8.72 19.84 6.80
N ILE A 129 -8.64 18.67 6.18
CA ILE A 129 -8.30 17.42 6.87
C ILE A 129 -7.00 16.88 6.30
N SER A 130 -6.09 16.50 7.21
CA SER A 130 -4.90 15.73 6.88
C SER A 130 -5.08 14.32 7.45
N ALA A 131 -5.38 13.37 6.58
CA ALA A 131 -5.67 11.99 6.94
C ALA A 131 -4.40 11.14 7.04
N SER A 132 -4.42 10.17 7.96
CA SER A 132 -3.41 9.11 8.03
C SER A 132 -4.05 7.72 7.98
N GLN A 133 -3.21 6.69 7.99
CA GLN A 133 -3.63 5.30 7.88
C GLN A 133 -4.63 4.91 8.99
N GLY A 134 -5.76 4.30 8.60
CA GLY A 134 -6.77 3.79 9.53
C GLY A 134 -7.79 4.82 9.99
N CYS A 135 -7.67 6.08 9.56
CA CYS A 135 -8.60 7.12 9.97
C CYS A 135 -9.99 6.97 9.32
N THR A 136 -11.02 7.46 10.00
CA THR A 136 -12.39 7.54 9.48
C THR A 136 -12.96 8.94 9.72
N LEU A 137 -13.81 9.40 8.80
CA LEU A 137 -14.61 10.62 8.97
C LEU A 137 -16.09 10.29 8.71
N SER A 138 -16.94 10.61 9.69
CA SER A 138 -18.39 10.54 9.58
C SER A 138 -19.00 11.93 9.70
N THR A 139 -19.72 12.35 8.68
CA THR A 139 -20.52 13.59 8.70
C THR A 139 -21.64 13.52 7.67
N ASN A 140 -22.80 14.11 7.99
CA ASN A 140 -23.91 14.36 7.09
C ASN A 140 -24.01 15.86 6.72
N ASN A 141 -22.99 16.64 7.07
CA ASN A 141 -23.00 18.09 6.95
C ASN A 141 -22.54 18.56 5.57
N GLN A 142 -23.46 19.12 4.79
CA GLN A 142 -23.18 19.56 3.42
C GLN A 142 -22.08 20.63 3.34
N ASN A 143 -22.03 21.57 4.29
CA ASN A 143 -21.03 22.62 4.31
C ASN A 143 -19.61 22.05 4.54
N ILE A 144 -19.49 21.02 5.40
CA ILE A 144 -18.23 20.29 5.60
C ILE A 144 -17.83 19.55 4.32
N THR A 145 -18.75 18.79 3.72
CA THR A 145 -18.46 18.00 2.53
C THR A 145 -18.06 18.88 1.34
N ASP A 146 -18.73 20.02 1.13
CA ASP A 146 -18.42 20.95 0.04
C ASP A 146 -17.05 21.60 0.21
N THR A 147 -16.73 22.01 1.43
CA THR A 147 -15.44 22.62 1.77
C THR A 147 -14.29 21.63 1.55
N LEU A 148 -14.47 20.37 1.96
CA LEU A 148 -13.47 19.32 1.74
C LEU A 148 -13.31 18.98 0.26
N LYS A 149 -14.43 18.91 -0.48
CA LYS A 149 -14.44 18.65 -1.92
C LYS A 149 -13.69 19.72 -2.70
N ALA A 150 -13.83 20.99 -2.32
CA ALA A 150 -13.06 22.09 -2.92
C ALA A 150 -11.53 21.92 -2.74
N ASN A 151 -11.11 21.13 -1.74
CA ASN A 151 -9.73 20.78 -1.46
C ASN A 151 -9.33 19.37 -1.94
N ASN A 152 -10.13 18.73 -2.81
CA ASN A 152 -9.93 17.34 -3.30
C ASN A 152 -9.91 16.27 -2.20
N CYS A 153 -10.58 16.55 -1.09
CA CYS A 153 -10.84 15.59 -0.03
C CYS A 153 -12.30 15.13 -0.11
N TYR A 154 -12.50 13.85 -0.35
CA TYR A 154 -13.81 13.26 -0.62
C TYR A 154 -14.22 12.34 0.52
N VAL A 155 -15.45 12.52 1.00
CA VAL A 155 -16.01 11.89 2.20
C VAL A 155 -17.44 11.42 1.88
N GLY A 156 -17.94 10.44 2.63
CA GLY A 156 -19.25 9.84 2.35
C GLY A 156 -19.33 9.23 0.94
N GLU A 157 -20.53 9.17 0.38
CA GLU A 157 -20.77 8.73 -1.00
C GLU A 157 -20.44 9.86 -1.99
N THR A 158 -19.43 9.66 -2.84
CA THR A 158 -18.98 10.66 -3.80
C THR A 158 -18.86 10.07 -5.20
N ARG A 159 -19.32 10.81 -6.21
CA ARG A 159 -19.06 10.50 -7.62
C ARG A 159 -18.35 11.67 -8.33
N ILE A 160 -17.28 11.34 -9.04
CA ILE A 160 -16.47 12.27 -9.85
C ILE A 160 -16.46 11.75 -11.29
N GLU A 161 -16.73 12.61 -12.27
CA GLU A 161 -16.74 12.23 -13.68
C GLU A 161 -16.01 13.25 -14.53
N ASN A 162 -15.32 12.78 -15.57
CA ASN A 162 -14.68 13.61 -16.59
C ASN A 162 -13.72 14.67 -16.02
N ALA A 163 -13.08 14.38 -14.89
CA ALA A 163 -12.22 15.32 -14.19
C ALA A 163 -10.76 15.18 -14.64
N THR A 164 -10.04 16.30 -14.67
CA THR A 164 -8.59 16.32 -14.83
C THR A 164 -7.96 16.90 -13.57
N ILE A 165 -7.38 16.03 -12.73
CA ILE A 165 -6.78 16.38 -11.44
C ILE A 165 -5.29 16.02 -11.51
N THR A 166 -4.50 16.89 -12.14
CA THR A 166 -3.09 16.61 -12.47
C THR A 166 -2.07 17.49 -11.72
N GLN A 167 -2.52 18.42 -10.89
CA GLN A 167 -1.63 19.32 -10.13
C GLN A 167 -1.15 18.68 -8.80
N ILE A 168 0.08 19.03 -8.38
CA ILE A 168 0.79 18.46 -7.20
C ILE A 168 0.05 18.72 -5.90
N SER A 169 -0.45 19.94 -5.73
CA SER A 169 -1.09 20.38 -4.48
C SER A 169 -2.47 19.76 -4.26
N THR A 170 -2.97 18.97 -5.22
CA THR A 170 -4.36 18.50 -5.28
C THR A 170 -4.49 16.98 -5.43
N SER A 171 -3.58 16.22 -4.82
CA SER A 171 -3.75 14.78 -4.71
C SER A 171 -5.14 14.45 -4.14
N ILE A 172 -5.82 13.48 -4.74
CA ILE A 172 -7.13 13.05 -4.22
C ILE A 172 -6.92 12.39 -2.87
N GLN A 173 -7.60 12.88 -1.85
CA GLN A 173 -7.75 12.17 -0.58
C GLN A 173 -9.14 11.56 -0.52
N ASN A 174 -9.24 10.23 -0.54
CA ASN A 174 -10.52 9.54 -0.36
C ASN A 174 -10.63 9.02 1.07
N LEU A 175 -11.59 9.55 1.83
CA LEU A 175 -11.95 9.11 3.19
C LEU A 175 -13.31 8.42 3.24
N GLY A 176 -14.00 8.29 2.11
CA GLY A 176 -15.34 7.72 2.00
C GLY A 176 -15.47 6.65 0.93
N ASN A 177 -16.67 6.56 0.36
CA ASN A 177 -17.03 5.69 -0.74
C ASN A 177 -17.05 6.53 -2.03
N THR A 178 -15.92 6.53 -2.75
CA THR A 178 -15.76 7.38 -3.94
C THR A 178 -15.74 6.54 -5.21
N VAL A 179 -16.50 6.99 -6.23
CA VAL A 179 -16.45 6.45 -7.58
C VAL A 179 -15.95 7.53 -8.53
N ILE A 180 -14.87 7.25 -9.26
CA ILE A 180 -14.28 8.16 -10.24
C ILE A 180 -14.38 7.52 -11.63
N VAL A 181 -14.89 8.28 -12.59
CA VAL A 181 -15.17 7.78 -13.94
C VAL A 181 -14.57 8.71 -14.99
N ASN A 182 -13.99 8.15 -16.06
CA ASN A 182 -13.51 8.89 -17.23
C ASN A 182 -12.54 10.04 -16.89
N SER A 183 -11.69 9.86 -15.87
CA SER A 183 -10.89 10.95 -15.31
C SER A 183 -9.38 10.72 -15.44
N THR A 184 -8.61 11.80 -15.50
CA THR A 184 -7.15 11.78 -15.48
C THR A 184 -6.62 12.32 -14.16
N LEU A 185 -5.81 11.54 -13.45
CA LEU A 185 -5.43 11.78 -12.07
C LEU A 185 -3.90 11.74 -11.92
N ALA A 186 -3.31 12.61 -11.10
CA ALA A 186 -1.88 12.58 -10.79
C ALA A 186 -1.53 11.61 -9.65
N ALA A 187 -2.21 11.75 -8.50
CA ALA A 187 -1.98 10.88 -7.34
C ALA A 187 -3.23 10.73 -6.48
N ILE A 188 -3.32 9.56 -5.84
CA ILE A 188 -4.44 9.16 -5.01
C ILE A 188 -3.91 8.70 -3.65
N TYR A 189 -4.48 9.23 -2.58
CA TYR A 189 -4.36 8.76 -1.21
C TYR A 189 -5.71 8.17 -0.80
N ASN A 190 -5.84 6.85 -0.92
CA ASN A 190 -7.09 6.16 -0.64
C ASN A 190 -7.10 5.58 0.78
N TYR A 191 -7.94 6.12 1.66
CA TYR A 191 -8.19 5.62 3.01
C TYR A 191 -9.56 4.93 3.13
N GLY A 192 -10.50 5.20 2.22
CA GLY A 192 -11.84 4.60 2.17
C GLY A 192 -12.01 3.52 1.10
N ASN A 193 -13.22 3.39 0.56
CA ASN A 193 -13.52 2.54 -0.59
C ASN A 193 -13.46 3.37 -1.87
N LEU A 194 -12.59 3.01 -2.82
CA LEU A 194 -12.43 3.72 -4.08
C LEU A 194 -12.74 2.82 -5.26
N THR A 195 -13.54 3.30 -6.21
CA THR A 195 -13.73 2.65 -7.51
C THR A 195 -13.28 3.60 -8.62
N LEU A 196 -12.34 3.16 -9.45
CA LEU A 196 -11.89 3.86 -10.65
C LEU A 196 -12.42 3.13 -11.89
N ILE A 197 -13.05 3.86 -12.82
CA ILE A 197 -13.60 3.30 -14.06
C ILE A 197 -13.12 4.15 -15.23
N ASN A 198 -12.48 3.54 -16.23
CA ASN A 198 -11.97 4.25 -17.41
C ASN A 198 -11.12 5.49 -17.04
N CYS A 199 -10.25 5.33 -16.05
CA CYS A 199 -9.39 6.39 -15.56
C CYS A 199 -7.95 6.21 -16.03
N SER A 200 -7.21 7.31 -16.05
CA SER A 200 -5.76 7.31 -16.29
C SER A 200 -5.05 7.92 -15.09
N ILE A 201 -4.26 7.13 -14.37
CA ILE A 201 -3.34 7.65 -13.34
C ILE A 201 -2.00 7.89 -14.01
N VAL A 202 -1.63 9.16 -14.16
CA VAL A 202 -0.44 9.58 -14.89
C VAL A 202 0.57 10.22 -13.95
N LYS A 203 1.84 10.17 -14.35
CA LYS A 203 2.89 10.90 -13.63
C LYS A 203 2.60 12.40 -13.69
N GLY A 204 2.08 12.94 -12.60
CA GLY A 204 2.10 14.38 -12.36
C GLY A 204 3.51 14.86 -12.05
N SER A 205 3.64 16.06 -11.51
CA SER A 205 4.92 16.61 -11.05
C SER A 205 5.27 16.21 -9.61
N LEU A 206 4.56 15.23 -9.04
CA LEU A 206 4.86 14.63 -7.74
C LEU A 206 6.08 13.71 -7.81
N THR A 207 6.96 13.83 -6.81
CA THR A 207 8.03 12.85 -6.56
C THR A 207 7.49 11.56 -5.91
N TYR A 208 6.36 11.67 -5.20
CA TYR A 208 5.75 10.60 -4.43
C TYR A 208 4.59 9.97 -5.19
N GLY A 209 4.47 8.64 -5.12
CA GLY A 209 3.45 7.85 -5.82
C GLY A 209 2.04 7.97 -5.22
N SER A 210 1.12 7.17 -5.74
CA SER A 210 -0.21 6.95 -5.12
C SER A 210 -0.10 5.94 -3.98
N TYR A 211 -0.90 6.13 -2.93
CA TYR A 211 -0.95 5.26 -1.76
C TYR A 211 -2.36 4.73 -1.52
N ASN A 212 -2.45 3.41 -1.39
CA ASN A 212 -3.68 2.75 -1.02
C ASN A 212 -3.59 2.18 0.41
N TYR A 213 -4.53 2.57 1.25
CA TYR A 213 -4.73 2.09 2.62
C TYR A 213 -6.10 1.43 2.80
N GLY A 214 -7.10 1.79 1.99
CA GLY A 214 -8.45 1.20 1.98
C GLY A 214 -8.70 0.24 0.82
N ASN A 215 -9.96 -0.13 0.56
CA ASN A 215 -10.30 -0.99 -0.58
C ASN A 215 -10.29 -0.20 -1.88
N MET A 216 -9.80 -0.81 -2.96
CA MET A 216 -9.79 -0.19 -4.27
C MET A 216 -10.22 -1.18 -5.36
N THR A 217 -11.15 -0.75 -6.21
CA THR A 217 -11.46 -1.42 -7.47
C THR A 217 -11.01 -0.52 -8.62
N ILE A 218 -10.22 -1.07 -9.53
CA ILE A 218 -9.74 -0.35 -10.72
C ILE A 218 -10.24 -1.11 -11.93
N LYS A 219 -11.02 -0.45 -12.80
CA LYS A 219 -11.66 -1.07 -13.96
C LYS A 219 -11.37 -0.30 -15.23
N ASP A 220 -11.02 -1.01 -16.31
CA ASP A 220 -10.82 -0.46 -17.66
C ASP A 220 -9.86 0.76 -17.66
N SER A 221 -8.87 0.76 -16.78
CA SER A 221 -8.04 1.95 -16.47
C SER A 221 -6.55 1.70 -16.73
N THR A 222 -5.79 2.78 -16.93
CA THR A 222 -4.34 2.74 -17.08
C THR A 222 -3.65 3.38 -15.88
N ILE A 223 -2.63 2.70 -15.34
CA ILE A 223 -1.80 3.17 -14.22
C ILE A 223 -0.37 3.33 -14.73
N ASP A 224 0.05 4.57 -14.94
CA ASP A 224 1.36 4.96 -15.48
C ASP A 224 2.17 5.82 -14.49
N PHE A 225 1.83 5.71 -13.20
CA PHE A 225 2.58 6.33 -12.13
C PHE A 225 2.78 5.41 -10.94
N LYS A 226 3.88 5.62 -10.20
CA LYS A 226 4.27 4.79 -9.06
C LYS A 226 3.08 4.59 -8.12
N PHE A 227 2.82 3.34 -7.76
CA PHE A 227 1.70 2.99 -6.91
C PHE A 227 2.17 2.09 -5.77
N GLU A 228 1.75 2.39 -4.55
CA GLU A 228 2.06 1.60 -3.37
C GLU A 228 0.77 1.21 -2.63
N ASN A 229 0.47 -0.09 -2.57
CA ASN A 229 -0.53 -0.62 -1.66
C ASN A 229 0.12 -0.87 -0.29
N ARG A 230 -0.13 0.03 0.68
CA ARG A 230 0.59 0.06 1.95
C ARG A 230 -0.11 -0.66 3.11
N ASN A 231 -1.35 -1.13 2.98
CA ASN A 231 -1.97 -1.95 4.03
C ASN A 231 -3.23 -2.75 3.60
N VAL A 232 -3.88 -3.40 4.58
CA VAL A 232 -5.03 -4.35 4.64
C VAL A 232 -6.10 -4.31 3.55
N GLY A 233 -6.27 -3.19 2.85
CA GLY A 233 -7.28 -3.07 1.81
C GLY A 233 -7.06 -4.03 0.64
N ARG A 234 -8.17 -4.53 0.09
CA ARG A 234 -8.16 -5.34 -1.13
C ARG A 234 -8.07 -4.41 -2.35
N ILE A 235 -7.09 -4.65 -3.22
CA ILE A 235 -7.10 -4.08 -4.58
C ILE A 235 -7.61 -5.15 -5.54
N THR A 236 -8.63 -4.80 -6.33
CA THR A 236 -9.13 -5.61 -7.44
C THR A 236 -8.95 -4.83 -8.73
N SER A 237 -8.17 -5.37 -9.66
CA SER A 237 -7.77 -4.72 -10.91
C SER A 237 -8.36 -5.48 -12.09
N ILE A 238 -9.28 -4.88 -12.85
CA ILE A 238 -10.09 -5.55 -13.88
C ILE A 238 -9.89 -4.85 -15.22
N ASN A 239 -9.45 -5.58 -16.26
CA ASN A 239 -9.18 -5.01 -17.58
C ASN A 239 -8.24 -3.78 -17.52
N THR A 240 -7.22 -3.84 -16.66
CA THR A 240 -6.34 -2.69 -16.41
C THR A 240 -4.99 -2.86 -17.07
N THR A 241 -4.34 -1.74 -17.41
CA THR A 241 -2.95 -1.72 -17.87
C THR A 241 -2.06 -1.02 -16.83
N TRP A 242 -1.06 -1.72 -16.33
CA TRP A 242 -0.07 -1.22 -15.38
C TRP A 242 1.27 -1.01 -16.07
N LYS A 243 1.68 0.26 -16.18
CA LYS A 243 2.93 0.72 -16.79
C LYS A 243 3.90 1.32 -15.76
N ALA A 244 3.55 1.27 -14.48
CA ALA A 244 4.38 1.80 -13.40
C ALA A 244 4.66 0.78 -12.31
N GLN A 245 5.81 0.95 -11.66
CA GLN A 245 6.23 0.12 -10.53
C GLN A 245 5.13 0.07 -9.46
N LEU A 246 4.76 -1.15 -9.09
CA LEU A 246 3.80 -1.44 -8.04
C LEU A 246 4.51 -2.13 -6.88
N THR A 247 4.35 -1.58 -5.68
CA THR A 247 4.69 -2.28 -4.44
C THR A 247 3.42 -2.61 -3.69
N GLN A 248 3.25 -3.87 -3.34
CA GLN A 248 2.03 -4.38 -2.73
C GLN A 248 2.36 -4.97 -1.36
N GLN A 249 1.60 -4.64 -0.30
CA GLN A 249 1.75 -5.25 1.04
C GLN A 249 0.49 -5.98 1.54
N GLY A 250 -0.68 -5.75 0.92
CA GLY A 250 -1.97 -6.30 1.37
C GLY A 250 -2.47 -7.48 0.53
N PHE A 251 -3.67 -7.35 -0.03
CA PHE A 251 -4.20 -8.25 -1.04
C PHE A 251 -4.34 -7.52 -2.38
N LEU A 252 -3.92 -8.16 -3.47
CA LEU A 252 -4.08 -7.66 -4.84
C LEU A 252 -4.50 -8.79 -5.77
N GLU A 253 -5.54 -8.55 -6.55
CA GLU A 253 -5.99 -9.45 -7.61
C GLU A 253 -6.06 -8.72 -8.93
N PHE A 254 -5.42 -9.30 -9.94
CA PHE A 254 -5.51 -8.90 -11.34
C PHE A 254 -6.47 -9.85 -12.07
N ILE A 255 -7.43 -9.28 -12.79
CA ILE A 255 -8.39 -9.97 -13.63
C ILE A 255 -8.31 -9.36 -15.02
N ASN A 256 -8.04 -10.15 -16.06
CA ASN A 256 -7.97 -9.67 -17.45
C ASN A 256 -6.99 -8.49 -17.63
N SER A 257 -5.93 -8.43 -16.84
CA SER A 257 -5.10 -7.22 -16.74
C SER A 257 -3.67 -7.46 -17.25
N THR A 258 -3.02 -6.38 -17.66
CA THR A 258 -1.65 -6.42 -18.19
C THR A 258 -0.73 -5.57 -17.33
N ALA A 259 0.41 -6.11 -16.90
CA ALA A 259 1.46 -5.38 -16.19
C ALA A 259 2.79 -5.44 -16.95
N THR A 260 3.24 -4.32 -17.50
CA THR A 260 4.46 -4.23 -18.33
C THR A 260 5.68 -3.76 -17.53
N VAL A 261 5.68 -3.99 -16.21
CA VAL A 261 6.61 -3.42 -15.25
C VAL A 261 6.93 -4.39 -14.12
N SER A 262 8.00 -4.10 -13.38
CA SER A 262 8.36 -4.83 -12.17
C SER A 262 7.31 -4.65 -11.07
N LEU A 263 6.77 -5.77 -10.59
CA LEU A 263 5.85 -5.85 -9.47
C LEU A 263 6.61 -6.37 -8.24
N GLN A 264 6.43 -5.72 -7.10
CA GLN A 264 6.98 -6.15 -5.82
C GLN A 264 5.81 -6.65 -4.95
N ASN A 265 5.66 -7.96 -4.83
CA ASN A 265 4.72 -8.57 -3.91
C ASN A 265 5.30 -8.52 -2.49
N ARG A 266 4.52 -8.18 -1.47
CA ARG A 266 4.90 -8.33 -0.05
C ARG A 266 3.71 -8.83 0.78
N GLY A 267 2.67 -9.32 0.13
CA GLY A 267 1.44 -9.84 0.72
C GLY A 267 0.89 -10.97 -0.14
N ASN A 268 -0.39 -10.89 -0.49
CA ASN A 268 -1.07 -11.88 -1.33
C ASN A 268 -1.36 -11.29 -2.71
N MET A 269 -0.90 -11.94 -3.77
CA MET A 269 -1.09 -11.51 -5.15
C MET A 269 -1.71 -12.63 -5.99
N ILE A 270 -2.80 -12.34 -6.70
CA ILE A 270 -3.47 -13.27 -7.61
C ILE A 270 -3.49 -12.68 -9.01
N PHE A 271 -3.12 -13.48 -10.01
CA PHE A 271 -3.29 -13.17 -11.42
C PHE A 271 -4.30 -14.14 -12.02
N ASN A 272 -5.35 -13.60 -12.64
CA ASN A 272 -6.38 -14.35 -13.32
C ASN A 272 -6.56 -13.78 -14.73
N ASN A 273 -6.37 -14.60 -15.76
CA ASN A 273 -6.48 -14.20 -17.16
C ASN A 273 -5.60 -12.97 -17.50
N SER A 274 -4.40 -12.89 -16.91
CA SER A 274 -3.58 -11.68 -16.94
C SER A 274 -2.24 -11.91 -17.65
N THR A 275 -1.56 -10.83 -18.01
CA THR A 275 -0.24 -10.87 -18.64
C THR A 275 0.74 -10.03 -17.82
N TYR A 276 1.91 -10.56 -17.47
CA TYR A 276 2.90 -9.78 -16.72
C TYR A 276 4.35 -10.03 -17.15
N TYR A 277 5.20 -9.08 -16.77
CA TYR A 277 6.60 -9.01 -17.15
C TYR A 277 7.58 -9.57 -16.09
N GLN A 278 7.61 -8.97 -14.90
CA GLN A 278 8.58 -9.29 -13.86
C GLN A 278 7.94 -9.17 -12.48
N ILE A 279 8.14 -10.18 -11.63
CA ILE A 279 7.63 -10.14 -10.26
C ILE A 279 8.69 -10.60 -9.26
N ASN A 280 8.80 -9.86 -8.16
CA ASN A 280 9.54 -10.28 -6.98
C ASN A 280 8.56 -10.74 -5.90
N ASN A 281 8.71 -11.98 -5.44
CA ASN A 281 7.90 -12.63 -4.40
C ASN A 281 8.80 -12.99 -3.20
N PRO A 282 8.92 -12.13 -2.18
CA PRO A 282 9.79 -12.35 -1.02
C PRO A 282 9.26 -13.47 -0.12
N ALA A 283 10.09 -13.89 0.85
CA ALA A 283 9.85 -15.07 1.69
C ALA A 283 8.51 -15.11 2.45
N ASN A 284 7.93 -13.96 2.77
CA ASN A 284 6.68 -13.82 3.50
C ASN A 284 5.46 -13.57 2.61
N ALA A 285 5.58 -13.70 1.28
CA ALA A 285 4.54 -13.39 0.33
C ALA A 285 3.99 -14.64 -0.38
N ASN A 286 2.71 -14.58 -0.77
CA ASN A 286 2.02 -15.61 -1.53
C ASN A 286 1.62 -15.08 -2.91
N MET A 287 1.80 -15.90 -3.92
CA MET A 287 1.41 -15.60 -5.30
C MET A 287 0.63 -16.77 -5.90
N THR A 288 -0.44 -16.45 -6.64
CA THR A 288 -1.20 -17.42 -7.43
C THR A 288 -1.34 -16.95 -8.86
N LEU A 289 -1.01 -17.82 -9.81
CA LEU A 289 -1.15 -17.58 -11.24
C LEU A 289 -2.22 -18.51 -11.80
N THR A 290 -3.21 -17.95 -12.48
CA THR A 290 -4.31 -18.69 -13.10
C THR A 290 -4.67 -18.11 -14.46
N ASN A 291 -4.78 -18.98 -15.47
CA ASN A 291 -5.03 -18.60 -16.87
C ASN A 291 -4.12 -17.45 -17.34
N THR A 292 -2.88 -17.41 -16.86
CA THR A 292 -2.01 -16.22 -16.97
C THR A 292 -0.92 -16.48 -18.01
N VAL A 293 -0.62 -15.48 -18.84
CA VAL A 293 0.43 -15.56 -19.86
C VAL A 293 1.68 -14.83 -19.37
N LEU A 294 2.79 -15.56 -19.30
CA LEU A 294 4.08 -15.05 -18.84
C LEU A 294 4.88 -14.58 -20.04
N SER A 295 4.51 -13.41 -20.58
CA SER A 295 4.99 -12.95 -21.87
C SER A 295 6.35 -12.25 -21.81
N ASN A 296 7.08 -12.35 -22.91
CA ASN A 296 8.35 -11.67 -23.11
C ASN A 296 8.13 -10.32 -23.80
N LEU A 297 8.13 -9.23 -23.03
CA LEU A 297 7.95 -7.90 -23.60
C LEU A 297 9.27 -7.21 -23.97
N LYS A 298 10.42 -7.69 -23.47
CA LYS A 298 11.77 -7.17 -23.80
C LYS A 298 12.91 -8.06 -23.26
N ASP A 299 13.83 -8.41 -24.17
CA ASP A 299 15.25 -8.71 -23.89
C ASP A 299 15.55 -9.80 -22.84
N ASN A 300 14.76 -10.89 -22.74
CA ASN A 300 15.05 -12.03 -21.85
C ASN A 300 15.15 -11.66 -20.35
N THR A 301 14.49 -10.58 -19.93
CA THR A 301 14.50 -10.14 -18.52
C THR A 301 13.21 -10.47 -17.76
N ASN A 302 12.32 -11.29 -18.33
CA ASN A 302 11.10 -11.73 -17.63
C ASN A 302 11.46 -12.84 -16.65
N TYR A 303 11.17 -12.60 -15.39
CA TYR A 303 11.33 -13.61 -14.37
C TYR A 303 10.36 -13.42 -13.22
N ILE A 304 10.07 -14.52 -12.55
CA ILE A 304 9.61 -14.50 -11.17
C ILE A 304 10.81 -14.80 -10.28
N ASN A 305 11.15 -13.89 -9.37
CA ASN A 305 12.05 -14.20 -8.26
C ASN A 305 11.19 -14.63 -7.07
N ASN A 306 11.08 -15.94 -6.87
CA ASN A 306 10.27 -16.57 -5.86
C ASN A 306 11.11 -17.01 -4.65
N ASN A 307 10.93 -16.31 -3.53
CA ASN A 307 11.43 -16.70 -2.22
C ASN A 307 10.30 -17.08 -1.25
N GLY A 308 9.05 -16.73 -1.56
CA GLY A 308 7.85 -17.08 -0.79
C GLY A 308 7.14 -18.33 -1.32
N VAL A 309 5.80 -18.30 -1.37
CA VAL A 309 4.98 -19.37 -1.95
C VAL A 309 4.44 -18.92 -3.31
N LEU A 310 4.70 -19.71 -4.34
CA LEU A 310 4.16 -19.54 -5.69
C LEU A 310 3.27 -20.72 -6.03
N THR A 311 2.00 -20.47 -6.34
CA THR A 311 1.06 -21.46 -6.86
C THR A 311 0.77 -21.16 -8.32
N ILE A 312 0.93 -22.17 -9.18
CA ILE A 312 0.72 -22.08 -10.62
C ILE A 312 -0.35 -23.12 -10.98
N THR A 313 -1.34 -22.76 -11.78
CA THR A 313 -2.32 -23.70 -12.33
C THR A 313 -1.95 -24.14 -13.75
N ASP A 314 -2.53 -25.25 -14.20
CA ASP A 314 -2.17 -25.93 -15.46
C ASP A 314 -2.47 -25.12 -16.72
N ASP A 315 -3.28 -24.06 -16.60
CA ASP A 315 -3.67 -23.15 -17.66
C ASP A 315 -2.72 -21.94 -17.81
N VAL A 316 -1.62 -21.90 -17.07
CA VAL A 316 -0.58 -20.86 -17.20
C VAL A 316 0.31 -21.14 -18.41
N VAL A 317 0.53 -20.12 -19.24
CA VAL A 317 1.35 -20.21 -20.45
C VAL A 317 2.70 -19.55 -20.20
N PHE A 318 3.78 -20.33 -20.34
CA PHE A 318 5.15 -19.86 -20.25
C PHE A 318 5.69 -19.50 -21.64
N CYS A 319 6.15 -18.26 -21.85
CA CYS A 319 6.76 -17.85 -23.11
C CYS A 319 8.28 -18.08 -23.13
N ASP A 320 8.85 -18.06 -24.33
CA ASP A 320 10.29 -18.21 -24.54
C ASP A 320 11.11 -17.16 -23.78
N GLY A 321 12.17 -17.63 -23.13
CA GLY A 321 13.08 -16.80 -22.33
C GLY A 321 12.56 -16.43 -20.93
N PHE A 322 11.34 -16.84 -20.57
CA PHE A 322 10.85 -16.72 -19.20
C PHE A 322 11.63 -17.65 -18.25
N ARG A 323 11.82 -17.21 -17.00
CA ARG A 323 12.42 -18.05 -15.95
C ARG A 323 11.79 -17.85 -14.57
N ILE A 324 11.92 -18.86 -13.73
CA ILE A 324 11.65 -18.78 -12.30
C ILE A 324 12.97 -18.99 -11.56
N GLU A 325 13.27 -18.10 -10.62
CA GLU A 325 14.46 -18.13 -9.79
C GLU A 325 14.12 -17.93 -8.31
N GLY A 326 15.07 -18.20 -7.42
CA GLY A 326 14.87 -18.08 -5.98
C GLY A 326 14.56 -19.41 -5.29
N GLY A 327 14.58 -19.38 -3.95
CA GLY A 327 14.51 -20.57 -3.10
C GLY A 327 13.13 -20.86 -2.50
N GLY A 328 12.09 -20.18 -2.95
CA GLY A 328 10.73 -20.32 -2.42
C GLY A 328 10.04 -21.62 -2.82
N ILE A 329 8.91 -21.89 -2.18
CA ILE A 329 8.06 -23.06 -2.49
C ILE A 329 7.32 -22.78 -3.80
N ILE A 330 7.31 -23.76 -4.70
CA ILE A 330 6.51 -23.75 -5.92
C ILE A 330 5.52 -24.91 -5.87
N ASN A 331 4.23 -24.58 -5.95
CA ASN A 331 3.13 -25.54 -6.06
C ASN A 331 2.65 -25.54 -7.52
N TYR A 332 3.00 -26.58 -8.26
CA TYR A 332 2.58 -26.81 -9.64
C TYR A 332 2.38 -28.32 -9.85
N SER A 333 1.35 -28.70 -10.61
CA SER A 333 0.99 -30.11 -10.79
C SER A 333 2.00 -30.86 -11.68
N ASP A 334 2.52 -30.17 -12.71
CA ASP A 334 3.39 -30.75 -13.73
C ASP A 334 4.84 -30.25 -13.64
N MET A 335 5.57 -30.77 -12.66
CA MET A 335 6.98 -30.43 -12.49
C MET A 335 7.87 -30.83 -13.69
N GLU A 336 7.41 -31.74 -14.55
CA GLU A 336 8.13 -32.15 -15.77
C GLU A 336 8.13 -31.05 -16.83
N VAL A 337 7.09 -30.22 -16.90
CA VAL A 337 7.08 -29.02 -17.73
C VAL A 337 7.86 -27.88 -17.07
N LEU A 338 7.67 -27.68 -15.76
CA LEU A 338 8.22 -26.52 -15.07
C LEU A 338 9.76 -26.49 -15.06
N LYS A 339 10.40 -27.66 -14.97
CA LYS A 339 11.86 -27.79 -14.86
C LYS A 339 12.64 -27.04 -15.95
N TYR A 340 12.09 -26.90 -17.17
CA TYR A 340 12.74 -26.16 -18.25
C TYR A 340 12.82 -24.64 -18.00
N TYR A 341 11.89 -24.10 -17.20
CA TYR A 341 11.80 -22.68 -16.86
C TYR A 341 12.52 -22.34 -15.54
N LEU A 342 13.01 -23.33 -14.79
CA LEU A 342 13.77 -23.08 -13.55
C LEU A 342 15.18 -22.57 -13.87
N ARG A 343 15.63 -21.56 -13.12
CA ARG A 343 17.01 -21.11 -13.10
C ARG A 343 17.86 -21.92 -12.12
N ASP A 344 17.31 -22.17 -10.93
CA ASP A 344 17.98 -22.83 -9.81
C ASP A 344 17.39 -24.23 -9.59
N TYR A 345 18.20 -25.27 -9.79
CA TYR A 345 17.83 -26.67 -9.59
C TYR A 345 18.26 -27.14 -8.20
N ASN A 346 17.35 -27.10 -7.23
CA ASN A 346 17.61 -27.49 -5.82
C ASN A 346 17.19 -28.93 -5.48
N GLY A 347 16.72 -29.70 -6.46
CA GLY A 347 16.14 -31.04 -6.30
C GLY A 347 16.82 -32.08 -7.18
N THR A 348 16.11 -33.15 -7.52
CA THR A 348 16.57 -34.15 -8.48
C THR A 348 15.83 -33.95 -9.80
N TYR A 349 16.57 -33.63 -10.87
CA TYR A 349 16.01 -33.31 -12.18
C TYR A 349 16.75 -34.06 -13.28
N THR A 350 15.97 -34.54 -14.26
CA THR A 350 16.48 -35.01 -15.54
C THR A 350 15.92 -34.09 -16.63
N ILE A 351 16.79 -33.48 -17.42
CA ILE A 351 16.41 -32.56 -18.48
C ILE A 351 16.88 -33.15 -19.80
N GLU A 352 15.94 -33.31 -20.73
CA GLU A 352 16.18 -34.05 -21.97
C GLU A 352 15.76 -33.27 -23.21
N ASN A 353 16.46 -33.51 -24.32
CA ASN A 353 16.08 -33.13 -25.69
C ASN A 353 15.76 -31.63 -25.85
N THR A 354 16.61 -30.75 -25.33
CA THR A 354 16.37 -29.31 -25.35
C THR A 354 17.62 -28.50 -25.62
N THR A 355 17.43 -27.23 -25.96
CA THR A 355 18.50 -26.24 -26.14
C THR A 355 18.24 -25.08 -25.21
N PHE A 356 19.19 -24.79 -24.32
CA PHE A 356 19.14 -23.60 -23.47
C PHE A 356 19.95 -22.46 -24.08
N SER A 357 19.31 -21.30 -24.22
CA SER A 357 19.93 -20.08 -24.75
C SER A 357 19.62 -18.91 -23.83
N GLY A 358 20.61 -18.04 -23.57
CA GLY A 358 20.43 -16.72 -22.94
C GLY A 358 20.40 -16.67 -21.41
N VAL A 359 19.73 -17.60 -20.72
CA VAL A 359 19.58 -17.57 -19.25
C VAL A 359 20.51 -18.56 -18.56
N MET A 360 21.41 -18.07 -17.70
CA MET A 360 22.29 -18.94 -16.91
C MET A 360 21.50 -19.92 -16.04
N LYS A 361 22.02 -21.13 -15.86
CA LYS A 361 21.43 -22.17 -15.00
C LYS A 361 22.33 -22.45 -13.80
N LYS A 362 21.74 -22.83 -12.66
CA LYS A 362 22.47 -23.22 -11.45
C LYS A 362 21.98 -24.56 -10.94
N ASN A 363 22.90 -25.48 -10.67
CA ASN A 363 22.59 -26.76 -10.02
C ASN A 363 23.06 -26.74 -8.57
N TRP A 364 22.14 -26.95 -7.62
CA TRP A 364 22.43 -27.15 -6.19
C TRP A 364 22.06 -28.56 -5.71
N GLY A 365 21.43 -29.38 -6.57
CA GLY A 365 20.94 -30.72 -6.25
C GLY A 365 21.55 -31.81 -7.13
N ASN A 366 20.73 -32.71 -7.65
CA ASN A 366 21.13 -33.78 -8.58
C ASN A 366 20.55 -33.47 -9.96
N LEU A 367 21.39 -33.13 -10.93
CA LEU A 367 20.97 -32.75 -12.27
C LEU A 367 21.57 -33.69 -13.31
N THR A 368 20.72 -34.23 -14.16
CA THR A 368 21.13 -35.05 -15.32
C THR A 368 20.67 -34.35 -16.60
N TYR A 369 21.60 -34.08 -17.52
CA TYR A 369 21.31 -33.58 -18.87
C TYR A 369 21.50 -34.70 -19.89
N ILE A 370 20.48 -34.95 -20.73
CA ILE A 370 20.50 -35.97 -21.80
C ILE A 370 20.10 -35.33 -23.14
N ASN A 371 20.93 -35.43 -24.18
CA ASN A 371 20.63 -34.85 -25.49
C ASN A 371 20.35 -33.33 -25.41
N VAL A 372 21.17 -32.59 -24.66
CA VAL A 372 20.98 -31.15 -24.42
C VAL A 372 22.07 -30.31 -25.08
N THR A 373 21.70 -29.19 -25.68
CA THR A 373 22.66 -28.15 -26.10
C THR A 373 22.61 -26.98 -25.11
N LEU A 374 23.73 -26.70 -24.44
CA LEU A 374 23.87 -25.60 -23.48
C LEU A 374 24.61 -24.43 -24.14
N ASN A 375 23.87 -23.44 -24.66
CA ASN A 375 24.41 -22.17 -25.18
C ASN A 375 24.41 -21.07 -24.11
N THR A 376 24.44 -21.44 -22.83
CA THR A 376 24.38 -20.52 -21.70
C THR A 376 25.28 -21.02 -20.58
N ARG A 377 25.61 -20.11 -19.66
CA ARG A 377 26.44 -20.42 -18.49
C ARG A 377 25.74 -21.42 -17.56
N LEU A 378 26.49 -22.41 -17.08
CA LEU A 378 26.06 -23.36 -16.05
C LEU A 378 26.97 -23.29 -14.81
N ASP A 379 26.40 -23.00 -13.66
CA ASP A 379 27.09 -23.12 -12.37
C ASP A 379 26.67 -24.44 -11.70
N ASN A 380 27.59 -25.37 -11.49
CA ASN A 380 27.35 -26.61 -10.77
C ASN A 380 27.90 -26.54 -9.34
N HIS A 381 27.02 -26.58 -8.34
CA HIS A 381 27.35 -26.73 -6.91
C HIS A 381 26.96 -28.10 -6.33
N GLY A 382 26.21 -28.92 -7.08
CA GLY A 382 25.69 -30.23 -6.66
C GLY A 382 26.32 -31.41 -7.42
N ASN A 383 25.51 -32.44 -7.70
CA ASN A 383 25.87 -33.56 -8.55
C ASN A 383 25.34 -33.32 -9.98
N LEU A 384 26.22 -33.30 -10.97
CA LEU A 384 25.88 -33.09 -12.38
C LEU A 384 26.35 -34.27 -13.23
N ILE A 385 25.44 -34.83 -14.03
CA ILE A 385 25.71 -35.87 -15.03
C ILE A 385 25.37 -35.32 -16.42
N LEU A 386 26.32 -35.44 -17.36
CA LEU A 386 26.17 -35.01 -18.74
C LEU A 386 26.26 -36.23 -19.68
N HIS A 387 25.21 -36.47 -20.47
CA HIS A 387 25.11 -37.57 -21.43
C HIS A 387 24.60 -37.04 -22.77
N ASN A 388 25.40 -37.19 -23.83
CA ASN A 388 25.15 -36.63 -25.16
C ASN A 388 24.80 -35.13 -25.11
N VAL A 389 25.67 -34.35 -24.45
CA VAL A 389 25.48 -32.91 -24.25
C VAL A 389 26.48 -32.12 -25.09
N THR A 390 26.02 -31.04 -25.73
CA THR A 390 26.90 -30.05 -26.38
C THR A 390 27.03 -28.82 -25.48
N LEU A 391 28.23 -28.54 -24.99
CA LEU A 391 28.56 -27.43 -24.08
C LEU A 391 29.14 -26.25 -24.85
N ASN A 392 28.30 -25.28 -25.24
CA ASN A 392 28.74 -24.07 -25.94
C ASN A 392 28.88 -22.83 -25.04
N GLY A 393 28.36 -22.89 -23.81
CA GLY A 393 28.50 -21.84 -22.79
C GLY A 393 29.53 -22.17 -21.72
N GLU A 394 29.87 -21.18 -20.90
CA GLU A 394 30.79 -21.33 -19.76
C GLU A 394 30.24 -22.34 -18.73
N MET A 395 31.12 -23.13 -18.12
CA MET A 395 30.77 -23.96 -16.97
C MET A 395 31.69 -23.69 -15.79
N TYR A 396 31.08 -23.44 -14.63
CA TYR A 396 31.78 -23.35 -13.36
C TYR A 396 31.40 -24.55 -12.51
N ASN A 397 32.35 -25.45 -12.27
CA ASN A 397 32.13 -26.62 -11.43
C ASN A 397 32.72 -26.42 -10.04
N TYR A 398 31.85 -26.41 -9.03
CA TYR A 398 32.16 -26.40 -7.60
C TYR A 398 31.71 -27.69 -6.88
N GLY A 399 30.99 -28.58 -7.58
CA GLY A 399 30.47 -29.84 -7.05
C GLY A 399 31.03 -31.07 -7.77
N ASN A 400 30.26 -32.16 -7.76
CA ASN A 400 30.60 -33.39 -8.47
C ASN A 400 30.13 -33.32 -9.92
N LEU A 401 31.02 -33.62 -10.86
CA LEU A 401 30.76 -33.61 -12.29
C LEU A 401 31.12 -34.97 -12.90
N THR A 402 30.15 -35.59 -13.56
CA THR A 402 30.33 -36.80 -14.37
C THR A 402 30.05 -36.45 -15.83
N ILE A 403 31.03 -36.73 -16.70
CA ILE A 403 30.98 -36.47 -18.14
C ILE A 403 31.04 -37.82 -18.85
N CYS A 404 30.06 -38.12 -19.70
CA CYS A 404 30.07 -39.31 -20.55
C CYS A 404 30.91 -39.09 -21.82
N ASP A 405 31.32 -40.19 -22.47
CA ASP A 405 32.20 -40.17 -23.66
C ASP A 405 31.58 -39.46 -24.88
N ASP A 406 30.27 -39.18 -24.83
CA ASP A 406 29.46 -38.57 -25.88
C ASP A 406 29.21 -37.07 -25.69
N VAL A 407 29.87 -36.45 -24.71
CA VAL A 407 29.79 -34.99 -24.48
C VAL A 407 30.71 -34.24 -25.44
N ILE A 408 30.18 -33.21 -26.10
CA ILE A 408 30.91 -32.31 -26.98
C ILE A 408 31.20 -31.01 -26.23
N ILE A 409 32.48 -30.65 -26.13
CA ILE A 409 32.93 -29.38 -25.54
C ILE A 409 33.13 -28.37 -26.66
N GLY A 410 32.34 -27.29 -26.65
CA GLY A 410 32.39 -26.21 -27.62
C GLY A 410 33.56 -25.25 -27.39
N GLU A 411 33.75 -24.32 -28.33
CA GLU A 411 34.92 -23.44 -28.39
C GLU A 411 35.03 -22.42 -27.25
N ASN A 412 33.94 -22.19 -26.50
CA ASN A 412 33.89 -21.22 -25.40
C ASN A 412 34.22 -21.83 -24.02
N PHE A 413 34.64 -23.10 -23.98
CA PHE A 413 34.90 -23.82 -22.73
C PHE A 413 36.35 -23.68 -22.26
#